data_AF-A0A519F111-F1
#
_entry.id   AF-A0A519F111-F1
#
_cell.length_a   1.000
_cell.length_b   1.000
_cell.length_c   1.000
_cell.angle_alpha   90.00
_cell.angle_beta   90.00
_cell.angle_gamma   90.00
#
_symmetry.space_group_name_H-M   'P 1'
#
loop_
_entity.id
_entity.type
_entity.pdbx_description
1 polymer ?
#
loop_
_entity_poly.entity_id
_entity_poly.type
_entity_poly.pdbx_seq_one_letter_code
_entity_poly.pdbx_strand_id
1 'polypeptide(L)'
;VWRKKYPGVENLKVAVMGCIVNGPGESKHADIGISLPGTGEAPAAPVFIDGEKALTLRGDNIANEFHQLVETYIDKRFGSQRAAEIV
;
A
#
# COMPACT_ATOMS: atom_id res chain seq x y z
N VAL A 1 13.80 -9.92 1.09
CA VAL A 1 12.92 -11.12 1.02
C VAL A 1 11.96 -11.08 -0.18
N TRP A 2 11.53 -9.92 -0.70
CA TRP A 2 10.69 -9.86 -1.93
C TRP A 2 11.44 -9.76 -3.27
N ARG A 3 12.61 -9.10 -3.32
CA ARG A 3 13.40 -8.92 -4.56
C ARG A 3 13.81 -10.21 -5.28
N LYS A 4 13.86 -11.35 -4.58
CA LYS A 4 14.12 -12.68 -5.16
C LYS A 4 12.86 -13.40 -5.64
N LYS A 5 11.67 -13.03 -5.13
CA LYS A 5 10.40 -13.69 -5.43
C LYS A 5 9.61 -12.97 -6.53
N TYR A 6 9.70 -11.65 -6.58
CA TYR A 6 8.93 -10.78 -7.47
C TYR A 6 9.88 -9.88 -8.26
N PRO A 7 10.27 -10.24 -9.49
CA PRO A 7 11.06 -9.35 -10.35
C PRO A 7 10.26 -8.07 -10.63
N GLY A 8 10.89 -6.90 -10.48
CA GLY A 8 10.23 -5.60 -10.65
C GLY A 8 9.66 -4.96 -9.38
N VAL A 9 9.57 -5.70 -8.26
CA VAL A 9 9.08 -5.17 -6.96
C VAL A 9 9.93 -3.99 -6.44
N GLU A 10 11.14 -3.84 -6.93
CA GLU A 10 12.02 -2.70 -6.66
C GLU A 10 11.49 -1.36 -7.19
N ASN A 11 10.56 -1.38 -8.15
CA ASN A 11 9.89 -0.18 -8.64
C ASN A 11 8.61 0.15 -7.86
N LEU A 12 8.18 -0.70 -6.92
CA LEU A 12 7.00 -0.43 -6.10
C LEU A 12 7.26 0.76 -5.17
N LYS A 13 6.40 1.77 -5.27
CA LYS A 13 6.42 2.93 -4.38
C LYS A 13 5.35 2.79 -3.31
N VAL A 14 5.79 2.57 -2.07
CA VAL A 14 4.92 2.51 -0.89
C VAL A 14 5.04 3.82 -0.11
N ALA A 15 3.92 4.47 0.19
CA ALA A 15 3.87 5.68 1.00
C ALA A 15 3.20 5.44 2.36
N VAL A 16 3.86 5.80 3.45
CA VAL A 16 3.28 5.77 4.81
C VAL A 16 3.31 7.18 5.35
N MET A 17 2.14 7.81 5.47
CA MET A 17 2.02 9.19 5.92
C MET A 17 1.35 9.27 7.29
N GLY A 18 1.99 9.97 8.23
CA GLY A 18 1.50 10.13 9.59
C GLY A 18 0.45 11.24 9.78
N CYS A 19 0.07 11.97 8.72
CA CYS A 19 -0.97 12.99 8.77
C CYS A 19 -1.53 13.28 7.36
N ILE A 20 -2.84 13.54 7.27
CA ILE A 20 -3.61 13.65 6.03
C ILE A 20 -3.18 14.84 5.12
N VAL A 21 -2.44 15.79 5.68
CA VAL A 21 -2.15 17.11 5.08
C VAL A 21 -1.16 17.10 3.91
N ASN A 22 -0.41 16.02 3.70
CA ASN A 22 0.45 15.84 2.50
C ASN A 22 -0.19 14.93 1.43
N GLY A 23 -1.45 14.52 1.64
CA GLY A 23 -2.15 13.45 0.95
C GLY A 23 -2.24 13.50 -0.58
N PRO A 24 -2.58 14.62 -1.24
CA PRO A 24 -2.93 14.57 -2.67
C PRO A 24 -1.74 14.69 -3.63
N GLY A 25 -0.63 15.30 -3.20
CA GLY A 25 0.54 15.55 -4.06
C GLY A 25 1.54 14.39 -4.11
N GLU A 26 1.83 13.76 -2.95
CA GLU A 26 2.80 12.66 -2.86
C GLU A 26 2.17 11.27 -3.10
N SER A 27 0.91 11.05 -2.68
CA SER A 27 0.23 9.76 -2.93
C SER A 27 -0.07 9.50 -4.41
N LYS A 28 -0.10 10.54 -5.26
CA LYS A 28 -0.26 10.39 -6.72
C LYS A 28 0.92 9.68 -7.38
N HIS A 29 2.09 9.68 -6.74
CA HIS A 29 3.28 9.01 -7.23
C HIS A 29 3.55 7.67 -6.55
N ALA A 30 2.71 7.27 -5.59
CA ALA A 30 2.82 5.98 -4.89
C ALA A 30 1.81 4.97 -5.46
N ASP A 31 2.25 3.73 -5.64
CA ASP A 31 1.39 2.63 -6.05
C ASP A 31 0.41 2.25 -4.93
N ILE A 32 0.85 2.34 -3.68
CA ILE A 32 0.03 2.07 -2.49
C ILE A 32 0.48 2.94 -1.32
N GLY A 33 -0.47 3.45 -0.53
CA GLY A 33 -0.14 4.18 0.67
C GLY A 33 -1.24 4.23 1.72
N ILE A 34 -0.85 4.55 2.96
CA ILE A 34 -1.74 4.63 4.12
C ILE A 34 -1.55 5.96 4.83
N SER A 35 -2.66 6.59 5.22
CA SER A 35 -2.65 7.73 6.13
C SER A 35 -3.02 7.24 7.53
N LEU A 36 -2.06 7.28 8.45
CA LEU A 36 -2.31 6.92 9.83
C LEU A 36 -3.05 8.05 10.55
N PRO A 37 -3.96 7.72 11.48
CA PRO A 37 -4.62 8.73 12.31
C PRO A 37 -3.60 9.40 13.25
N GLY A 38 -3.79 10.68 13.54
CA GLY A 38 -3.01 11.39 14.54
C GLY A 38 -3.31 10.92 15.96
N THR A 39 -2.44 11.28 16.90
CA THR A 39 -2.60 10.97 18.32
C THR A 39 -3.87 11.64 18.86
N GLY A 40 -4.88 10.84 19.23
CA GLY A 40 -6.17 11.31 19.77
C GLY A 40 -7.31 11.34 18.75
N GLU A 41 -7.07 10.97 17.49
CA GLU A 41 -8.13 10.81 16.49
C GLU A 41 -8.71 9.40 16.49
N ALA A 42 -9.89 9.22 15.88
CA ALA A 42 -10.49 7.90 15.73
C ALA A 42 -9.51 6.96 15.01
N PRO A 43 -9.41 5.67 15.41
CA PRO A 43 -8.48 4.71 14.83
C PRO A 43 -8.97 4.31 13.43
N ALA A 44 -8.84 5.22 12.47
CA ALA A 44 -9.28 5.07 11.10
C ALA A 44 -8.18 5.58 10.17
N ALA A 45 -7.64 4.68 9.35
CA ALA A 45 -6.57 4.95 8.42
C ALA A 45 -7.05 4.71 6.97
N PRO A 46 -7.27 5.76 6.17
CA PRO A 46 -7.59 5.58 4.76
C PRO A 46 -6.36 5.04 4.01
N VAL A 47 -6.62 4.07 3.13
CA VAL A 47 -5.63 3.45 2.24
C VAL A 47 -5.92 3.92 0.82
N PHE A 48 -4.85 4.36 0.16
CA PHE A 48 -4.86 4.82 -1.22
C PHE A 48 -4.07 3.84 -2.09
N ILE A 49 -4.60 3.50 -3.25
CA ILE A 49 -3.97 2.61 -4.22
C ILE A 49 -4.04 3.30 -5.57
N ASP A 50 -2.89 3.40 -6.26
CA ASP A 50 -2.75 4.10 -7.54
C ASP A 50 -3.33 5.56 -7.48
N GLY A 51 -3.21 6.21 -6.32
CA GLY A 51 -3.71 7.57 -6.07
C GLY A 51 -5.21 7.69 -5.76
N GLU A 52 -5.96 6.59 -5.75
CA GLU A 52 -7.39 6.57 -5.43
C GLU A 52 -7.66 5.94 -4.05
N LYS A 53 -8.66 6.45 -3.33
CA LYS A 53 -9.04 5.89 -2.03
C LYS A 53 -9.70 4.53 -2.23
N ALA A 54 -8.98 3.46 -1.95
CA ALA A 54 -9.47 2.10 -2.11
C ALA A 54 -10.32 1.66 -0.90
N LEU A 55 -9.82 1.87 0.31
CA LEU A 55 -10.51 1.44 1.54
C LEU A 55 -10.10 2.27 2.76
N THR A 56 -10.69 1.97 3.91
CA THR A 56 -10.33 2.60 5.19
C THR A 56 -10.24 1.53 6.26
N LEU A 57 -9.03 1.32 6.76
CA LEU A 57 -8.76 0.40 7.86
C LEU A 57 -9.18 1.05 9.17
N ARG A 58 -9.70 0.25 10.09
CA ARG A 58 -10.17 0.73 11.40
C ARG A 58 -9.72 -0.20 12.53
N GLY A 59 -9.54 0.36 13.71
CA GLY A 59 -9.17 -0.36 14.93
C GLY A 59 -7.65 -0.43 15.16
N ASP A 60 -7.24 -1.24 16.12
CA ASP A 60 -5.84 -1.31 16.57
C ASP A 60 -4.93 -2.12 15.62
N ASN A 61 -5.52 -2.92 14.72
CA ASN A 61 -4.78 -3.82 13.84
C ASN A 61 -4.45 -3.22 12.46
N ILE A 62 -4.51 -1.89 12.30
CA ILE A 62 -4.27 -1.19 11.04
C ILE A 62 -2.90 -1.57 10.42
N ALA A 63 -1.86 -1.68 11.25
CA ALA A 63 -0.52 -2.01 10.78
C ALA A 63 -0.46 -3.40 10.13
N ASN A 64 -1.11 -4.40 10.74
CA ASN A 64 -1.09 -5.77 10.25
C ASN A 64 -1.95 -5.93 8.99
N GLU A 65 -3.14 -5.31 9.01
CA GLU A 65 -4.04 -5.24 7.85
C GLU A 65 -3.34 -4.58 6.65
N PHE A 66 -2.65 -3.47 6.88
CA PHE A 66 -1.90 -2.79 5.82
C PHE A 66 -0.78 -3.67 5.27
N HIS A 67 -0.07 -4.40 6.14
CA HIS A 67 0.97 -5.33 5.71
C HIS A 67 0.41 -6.39 4.75
N GLN A 68 -0.70 -7.04 5.11
CA GLN A 68 -1.37 -8.03 4.26
C GLN A 68 -1.86 -7.42 2.95
N LEU A 69 -2.29 -6.17 2.97
CA LEU A 69 -2.77 -5.45 1.80
C LEU A 69 -1.63 -5.16 0.82
N VAL A 70 -0.47 -4.73 1.33
CA VAL A 70 0.74 -4.53 0.53
C VAL A 70 1.22 -5.86 -0.05
N GLU A 71 1.23 -6.94 0.73
CA GLU A 71 1.61 -8.27 0.22
C GLU A 71 0.68 -8.74 -0.90
N THR A 72 -0.64 -8.59 -0.71
CA THR A 72 -1.65 -8.93 -1.73
C THR A 72 -1.50 -8.07 -2.98
N TYR A 73 -1.20 -6.78 -2.81
CA TYR A 73 -0.96 -5.86 -3.93
C TYR A 73 0.27 -6.26 -4.73
N ILE A 74 1.37 -6.59 -4.05
CA ILE A 74 2.60 -7.09 -4.68
C ILE A 74 2.32 -8.37 -5.44
N ASP A 75 1.59 -9.32 -4.84
CA ASP A 75 1.27 -10.60 -5.48
C ASP A 75 0.38 -10.40 -6.71
N LYS A 76 -0.62 -9.53 -6.64
CA LYS A 76 -1.48 -9.22 -7.78
C LYS A 76 -0.71 -8.53 -8.93
N ARG A 77 0.14 -7.54 -8.60
CA ARG A 77 0.87 -6.71 -9.58
C ARG A 77 2.10 -7.42 -10.17
N PHE A 78 2.89 -8.08 -9.34
CA PHE A 78 4.15 -8.74 -9.74
C PHE A 78 4.06 -10.28 -9.77
N GLY A 79 3.13 -10.91 -9.05
CA GLY A 79 2.94 -12.36 -9.11
C GLY A 79 2.39 -12.82 -10.47
N SER A 80 1.61 -11.97 -11.14
CA SER A 80 1.11 -12.22 -12.51
C SER A 80 2.21 -12.24 -13.57
N GLN A 81 3.33 -11.53 -13.38
CA GLN A 81 4.47 -11.59 -14.31
C GLN A 81 5.12 -12.97 -14.38
N ARG A 82 4.94 -13.81 -13.35
CA ARG A 82 5.45 -15.19 -13.36
C ARG A 82 4.60 -16.14 -14.19
N ALA A 83 3.34 -15.80 -14.46
CA ALA A 83 2.46 -16.60 -15.32
C ALA A 83 2.66 -16.30 -16.82
N ALA A 84 3.10 -15.09 -17.16
CA ALA A 84 3.28 -14.66 -18.55
C ALA A 84 4.65 -15.06 -19.16
N GLU A 85 5.64 -15.45 -18.35
CA GLU A 85 6.98 -15.84 -18.83
C GLU A 85 7.09 -17.36 -19.14
N ILE A 86 6.01 -18.13 -18.99
CA ILE A 86 5.94 -19.59 -19.22
C ILE A 86 5.07 -19.93 -20.45
N VAL A 87 4.86 -18.99 -21.39
CA VAL A 87 4.13 -19.28 -22.65
C VAL A 87 4.98 -19.05 -23.89
#